data_AF-A0A2Z6UR92-F1
#
_entry.id   AF-A0A2Z6UR92-F1
#
_cell.length_a   1.000
_cell.length_b   1.000
_cell.length_c   1.000
_cell.angle_alpha   90.00
_cell.angle_beta   90.00
_cell.angle_gamma   90.00
#
_symmetry.space_group_name_H-M   'P 1'
#
loop_
_entity.id
_entity.type
_entity.pdbx_description
1 polymer ?
#
loop_
_entity_poly.entity_id
_entity_poly.type
_entity_poly.pdbx_seq_one_letter_code
_entity_poly.pdbx_strand_id
1 'polypeptide(L)'
;MTTSNIITFSGELLGAINMANRVKVSDMPSSAHIEDAEVLGKLIKAKRTKLNMKLADCAALCGVGINTLSRIENGNANCTLSAVFSVLQGLGIKLTTKELITPNTNSVADNDWV
;
A
#
# COMPACT_ATOMS: atom_id res chain seq x y z
N MET A 1 -22.38 31.08 30.19
CA MET A 1 -20.94 30.92 29.87
C MET A 1 -20.62 29.47 30.20
N THR A 2 -20.47 28.53 29.27
CA THR A 2 -19.63 28.56 28.06
C THR A 2 -20.24 27.58 27.05
N THR A 3 -20.40 28.04 25.81
CA THR A 3 -20.94 27.28 24.68
C THR A 3 -19.95 26.20 24.22
N SER A 4 -20.42 24.95 24.13
CA SER A 4 -19.70 23.85 23.49
C SER A 4 -19.61 24.11 21.99
N ASN A 5 -18.41 24.34 21.48
CA ASN A 5 -18.18 24.48 20.04
C ASN A 5 -17.90 23.09 19.45
N ILE A 6 -18.91 22.53 18.78
CA ILE A 6 -18.79 21.33 17.94
C ILE A 6 -18.05 21.76 16.68
N ILE A 7 -16.78 21.38 16.53
CA ILE A 7 -16.09 21.51 15.25
C ILE A 7 -16.49 20.32 14.40
N THR A 8 -17.59 20.48 13.67
CA THR A 8 -17.91 19.65 12.51
C THR A 8 -16.81 19.86 11.48
N PHE A 9 -15.92 18.87 11.32
CA PHE A 9 -14.96 18.84 10.23
C PHE A 9 -15.72 18.61 8.92
N SER A 10 -16.15 19.70 8.29
CA SER A 10 -16.63 19.66 6.90
C SER A 10 -15.48 19.26 5.99
N GLY A 11 -15.71 18.23 5.17
CA GLY A 11 -14.73 17.57 4.29
C GLY A 11 -14.21 18.40 3.12
N GLU A 12 -14.17 19.73 3.23
CA GLU A 12 -13.74 20.63 2.15
C GLU A 12 -12.27 21.08 2.28
N LEU A 13 -11.66 21.00 3.47
CA LEU A 13 -10.29 21.51 3.66
C LEU A 13 -9.17 20.58 3.14
N LEU A 14 -9.46 19.31 2.86
CA LEU A 14 -8.47 18.36 2.32
C LEU A 14 -8.35 18.42 0.78
N GLY A 15 -9.28 19.10 0.08
CA GLY A 15 -9.30 19.16 -1.38
C GLY A 15 -8.35 20.19 -2.01
N ALA A 16 -7.87 21.17 -1.24
CA ALA A 16 -7.16 22.34 -1.78
C ALA A 16 -5.63 22.19 -1.89
N ILE A 17 -5.03 21.12 -1.34
CA ILE A 17 -3.57 21.11 -1.11
C ILE A 17 -2.71 20.76 -2.34
N ASN A 18 -3.25 20.36 -3.51
CA ASN A 18 -2.35 19.95 -4.61
C ASN A 18 -2.89 19.88 -6.05
N MET A 19 -3.63 20.88 -6.51
CA MET A 19 -4.16 20.90 -7.90
C MET A 19 -3.12 21.22 -8.99
N ALA A 20 -1.94 21.76 -8.66
CA ALA A 20 -1.03 22.37 -9.65
C ALA A 20 0.05 21.45 -10.24
N ASN A 21 0.21 20.20 -9.75
CA ASN A 21 1.24 19.31 -10.26
C ASN A 21 0.74 17.86 -10.31
N ARG A 22 0.11 17.50 -11.43
CA ARG A 22 -0.47 16.16 -11.63
C ARG A 22 0.63 15.12 -11.77
N VAL A 23 0.52 14.04 -11.03
CA VAL A 23 1.48 12.93 -11.11
C VAL A 23 1.22 12.19 -12.42
N LYS A 24 2.28 11.97 -13.21
CA LYS A 24 2.19 11.13 -14.41
C LYS A 24 1.86 9.70 -13.98
N VAL A 25 0.72 9.19 -14.43
CA VAL A 25 0.31 7.80 -14.20
C VAL A 25 1.31 6.85 -14.86
N SER A 26 1.74 5.86 -14.10
CA SER A 26 2.60 4.78 -14.58
C SER A 26 1.76 3.55 -14.91
N ASP A 27 2.15 2.84 -15.96
CA ASP A 27 1.48 1.61 -16.38
C ASP A 27 1.74 0.46 -15.40
N MET A 28 0.78 -0.47 -15.34
CA MET A 28 0.90 -1.72 -14.58
C MET A 28 1.95 -2.62 -15.26
N PRO A 29 2.78 -3.37 -14.50
CA PRO A 29 3.62 -4.39 -15.12
C PRO A 29 2.78 -5.44 -15.85
N SER A 30 3.28 -5.94 -16.99
CA SER A 30 2.62 -6.96 -17.81
C SER A 30 2.82 -8.40 -17.31
N SER A 31 3.66 -8.60 -16.30
CA SER A 31 3.93 -9.93 -15.73
C SER A 31 2.72 -10.48 -14.96
N ALA A 32 2.49 -11.79 -15.04
CA ALA A 32 1.49 -12.49 -14.25
C ALA A 32 1.93 -12.68 -12.78
N HIS A 33 3.25 -12.67 -12.52
CA HIS A 33 3.83 -12.96 -11.21
C HIS A 33 4.87 -11.91 -10.81
N ILE A 34 5.04 -11.73 -9.51
CA ILE A 34 6.08 -10.87 -8.93
C ILE A 34 7.31 -11.74 -8.69
N GLU A 35 8.22 -11.75 -9.64
CA GLU A 35 9.42 -12.62 -9.63
C GLU A 35 10.64 -11.93 -9.03
N ASP A 36 10.65 -10.59 -9.04
CA ASP A 36 11.78 -9.79 -8.58
C ASP A 36 11.33 -8.42 -8.02
N ALA A 37 12.32 -7.64 -7.57
CA ALA A 37 12.11 -6.29 -7.05
C ALA A 37 11.63 -5.31 -8.13
N GLU A 38 12.00 -5.51 -9.41
CA GLU A 38 11.63 -4.60 -10.50
C GLU A 38 10.13 -4.68 -10.80
N VAL A 39 9.58 -5.90 -10.90
CA VAL A 39 8.15 -6.12 -11.10
C VAL A 39 7.36 -5.55 -9.91
N LEU A 40 7.83 -5.81 -8.68
CA LEU A 40 7.19 -5.27 -7.47
C LEU A 40 7.22 -3.73 -7.43
N GLY A 41 8.37 -3.14 -7.75
CA GLY A 41 8.55 -1.69 -7.79
C GLY A 41 7.62 -1.01 -8.80
N LYS A 42 7.51 -1.59 -10.00
CA LYS A 42 6.56 -1.12 -11.04
C LYS A 42 5.11 -1.19 -10.56
N LEU A 43 4.71 -2.29 -9.92
CA LEU A 43 3.36 -2.44 -9.34
C LEU A 43 3.06 -1.35 -8.31
N ILE A 44 3.98 -1.11 -7.37
CA ILE A 44 3.85 -0.08 -6.33
C ILE A 44 3.70 1.31 -6.97
N LYS A 45 4.58 1.64 -7.92
CA LYS A 45 4.54 2.91 -8.65
C LYS A 45 3.24 3.11 -9.42
N ALA A 46 2.76 2.08 -10.12
CA ALA A 46 1.49 2.10 -10.82
C ALA A 46 0.32 2.36 -9.86
N LYS A 47 0.29 1.67 -8.71
CA LYS A 47 -0.75 1.87 -7.69
C LYS A 47 -0.73 3.29 -7.12
N ARG A 48 0.44 3.80 -6.72
CA ARG A 48 0.60 5.17 -6.18
C ARG A 48 0.15 6.22 -7.19
N THR A 49 0.62 6.12 -8.42
CA THR A 49 0.35 7.13 -9.45
C THR A 49 -1.10 7.10 -9.95
N LYS A 50 -1.77 5.94 -9.95
CA LYS A 50 -3.23 5.82 -10.17
C LYS A 50 -4.05 6.56 -9.10
N LEU A 51 -3.54 6.65 -7.88
CA LEU A 51 -4.14 7.45 -6.80
C LEU A 51 -3.75 8.94 -6.87
N ASN A 52 -3.02 9.36 -7.92
CA ASN A 52 -2.48 10.71 -8.10
C ASN A 52 -1.67 11.22 -6.89
N MET A 53 -1.00 10.32 -6.17
CA MET A 53 -0.19 10.65 -4.99
C MET A 53 1.24 11.00 -5.39
N LYS A 54 1.75 12.11 -4.87
CA LYS A 54 3.18 12.44 -5.02
C LYS A 54 4.04 11.46 -4.21
N LEU A 55 5.30 11.34 -4.62
CA LEU A 55 6.24 10.44 -3.96
C LEU A 55 6.45 10.81 -2.48
N ALA A 56 6.57 12.10 -2.17
CA ALA A 56 6.73 12.59 -0.80
C ALA A 56 5.53 12.26 0.10
N ASP A 57 4.32 12.53 -0.38
CA ASP A 57 3.08 12.29 0.36
C ASP A 57 2.88 10.79 0.62
N CYS A 58 3.17 9.95 -0.37
CA CYS A 58 3.09 8.50 -0.21
C CYS A 58 4.16 7.97 0.76
N ALA A 59 5.38 8.49 0.70
CA ALA A 59 6.44 8.10 1.62
C ALA A 59 6.07 8.44 3.07
N ALA A 60 5.53 9.64 3.31
CA ALA A 60 5.01 10.06 4.60
C ALA A 60 3.84 9.17 5.07
N LEU A 61 2.87 8.88 4.20
CA LEU A 61 1.75 7.98 4.49
C LEU A 61 2.23 6.59 4.93
N CYS A 62 3.25 6.06 4.26
CA CYS A 62 3.79 4.73 4.53
C CYS A 62 4.82 4.71 5.66
N GLY A 63 5.17 5.87 6.25
CA GLY A 63 6.18 5.97 7.30
C GLY A 63 7.60 5.63 6.83
N VAL A 64 7.93 5.86 5.55
CA VAL A 64 9.26 5.58 4.97
C VAL A 64 9.90 6.85 4.42
N GLY A 65 11.23 6.84 4.27
CA GLY A 65 11.95 7.94 3.61
C GLY A 65 11.62 8.04 2.12
N ILE A 66 11.57 9.26 1.57
CA ILE A 66 11.28 9.50 0.13
C ILE A 66 12.26 8.78 -0.80
N ASN A 67 13.55 8.75 -0.43
CA ASN A 67 14.59 8.03 -1.18
C ASN A 67 14.40 6.52 -1.12
N THR A 68 13.90 6.00 0.01
CA THR A 68 13.57 4.58 0.17
C THR A 68 12.43 4.21 -0.76
N LEU A 69 11.33 4.97 -0.77
CA LEU A 69 10.22 4.72 -1.69
C LEU A 69 10.68 4.84 -3.15
N SER A 70 11.51 5.83 -3.50
CA SER A 70 12.08 5.96 -4.84
C SER A 70 12.87 4.72 -5.26
N ARG A 71 13.74 4.20 -4.38
CA ARG A 71 14.53 2.99 -4.64
C ARG A 71 13.64 1.75 -4.79
N ILE A 72 12.62 1.61 -3.96
CA ILE A 72 11.64 0.52 -4.06
C ILE A 72 10.94 0.57 -5.42
N GLU A 73 10.41 1.73 -5.82
CA GLU A 73 9.69 1.89 -7.10
C GLU A 73 10.56 1.67 -8.34
N ASN A 74 11.87 1.87 -8.21
CA ASN A 74 12.85 1.60 -9.26
C ASN A 74 13.43 0.18 -9.18
N GLY A 75 12.90 -0.70 -8.31
CA GLY A 75 13.29 -2.11 -8.26
C GLY A 75 14.63 -2.40 -7.59
N ASN A 76 15.08 -1.52 -6.68
CA ASN A 76 16.32 -1.77 -5.96
C ASN A 76 16.18 -2.98 -5.01
N ALA A 77 16.91 -4.05 -5.29
CA ALA A 77 16.89 -5.29 -4.50
C ALA A 77 17.46 -5.15 -3.08
N ASN A 78 18.21 -4.09 -2.78
CA ASN A 78 18.82 -3.84 -1.47
C ASN A 78 17.92 -3.02 -0.52
N CYS A 79 16.65 -2.82 -0.87
CA CYS A 79 15.69 -2.23 0.05
C CYS A 79 15.32 -3.20 1.18
N THR A 80 15.10 -2.68 2.39
CA THR A 80 14.74 -3.53 3.52
C THR A 80 13.33 -4.09 3.34
N LEU A 81 13.15 -5.36 3.72
CA LEU A 81 11.85 -6.03 3.65
C LEU A 81 10.77 -5.30 4.47
N SER A 82 11.15 -4.75 5.64
CA SER A 82 10.27 -3.92 6.45
C SER A 82 9.73 -2.71 5.71
N ALA A 83 10.59 -1.96 4.99
CA ALA A 83 10.16 -0.79 4.24
C ALA A 83 9.21 -1.15 3.10
N VAL A 84 9.47 -2.28 2.42
CA VAL A 84 8.57 -2.80 1.39
C VAL A 84 7.21 -3.12 1.98
N PHE A 85 7.14 -3.86 3.08
CA PHE A 85 5.85 -4.17 3.73
C PHE A 85 5.10 -2.95 4.22
N SER A 86 5.79 -1.94 4.78
CA SER A 86 5.16 -0.67 5.17
C SER A 86 4.50 0.03 3.97
N VAL A 87 5.16 0.03 2.81
CA VAL A 87 4.61 0.60 1.58
C VAL A 87 3.42 -0.21 1.05
N LEU A 88 3.53 -1.55 1.06
CA LEU A 88 2.42 -2.41 0.64
C LEU A 88 1.18 -2.19 1.51
N GLN A 89 1.35 -2.13 2.83
CA GLN A 89 0.28 -1.86 3.77
C GLN A 89 -0.34 -0.47 3.56
N GLY A 90 0.50 0.57 3.42
CA GLY A 90 0.05 1.94 3.18
C GLY A 90 -0.74 2.11 1.88
N LEU A 91 -0.41 1.33 0.84
CA LEU A 91 -1.11 1.32 -0.45
C LEU A 91 -2.25 0.30 -0.54
N GLY A 92 -2.48 -0.48 0.52
CA GLY A 92 -3.48 -1.54 0.57
C GLY A 92 -3.21 -2.70 -0.39
N ILE A 93 -1.95 -2.96 -0.73
CA ILE A 93 -1.52 -4.10 -1.54
C ILE A 93 -1.31 -5.30 -0.61
N LYS A 94 -2.03 -6.40 -0.86
CA LYS A 94 -1.92 -7.64 -0.08
C LYS A 94 -1.13 -8.68 -0.87
N LEU A 95 -0.14 -9.29 -0.23
CA LEU A 95 0.48 -10.52 -0.72
C LEU A 95 -0.38 -11.70 -0.27
N THR A 96 -0.64 -12.63 -1.17
CA THR A 96 -1.47 -13.80 -0.92
C THR A 96 -0.80 -15.05 -1.49
N THR A 97 -1.09 -16.20 -0.90
CA THR A 97 -0.62 -17.51 -1.36
C THR A 97 -1.70 -18.55 -1.09
N LYS A 98 -1.78 -19.60 -1.90
CA LYS A 98 -2.85 -20.61 -1.80
C LYS A 98 -2.81 -21.36 -0.45
N GLU A 99 -1.62 -21.50 0.10
CA GLU A 99 -1.27 -22.21 1.32
C GLU A 99 -1.82 -21.49 2.56
N LEU A 100 -1.91 -20.15 2.53
CA LEU A 100 -2.52 -19.35 3.59
C LEU A 100 -4.04 -19.15 3.42
N ILE A 101 -4.59 -19.50 2.25
CA ILE A 101 -6.02 -19.38 1.93
C ILE A 101 -6.75 -20.71 2.14
N THR A 102 -6.01 -21.81 2.33
CA THR A 102 -6.63 -23.10 2.63
C THR A 102 -7.20 -23.06 4.05
N PRO A 103 -8.52 -23.22 4.25
CA PRO A 103 -9.05 -23.38 5.58
C PRO A 103 -8.40 -24.61 6.21
N ASN A 104 -7.87 -24.47 7.41
CA ASN A 104 -7.34 -25.57 8.20
C ASN A 104 -8.47 -26.58 8.45
N THR A 105 -8.62 -27.58 7.56
CA THR A 105 -9.47 -28.74 7.77
C THR A 105 -8.76 -29.80 8.63
N ASN A 106 -8.10 -29.40 9.71
CA ASN A 106 -7.65 -30.31 10.76
C ASN A 106 -8.29 -29.95 12.11
N SER A 107 -9.62 -29.80 12.13
CA SER A 107 -10.38 -29.71 13.39
C SER A 107 -11.79 -30.31 13.29
N VAL A 108 -11.93 -31.51 12.70
CA VAL A 108 -12.97 -32.47 13.12
C VAL A 108 -12.42 -33.88 12.94
N ALA A 109 -11.50 -34.25 13.82
CA ALA A 109 -11.25 -35.64 14.16
C ALA A 109 -11.40 -35.79 15.67
N ASP A 110 -12.49 -35.25 16.22
CA ASP A 110 -12.93 -35.62 17.55
C ASP A 110 -14.04 -36.64 17.39
N ASN A 111 -13.64 -37.86 17.72
CA ASN A 111 -14.46 -39.04 17.87
C ASN A 111 -15.65 -38.74 18.79
N ASP A 112 -16.87 -39.02 18.32
CA ASP A 112 -17.98 -39.32 19.22
C ASP A 112 -18.53 -40.71 18.91
N TRP A 113 -18.37 -41.57 19.91
CA TRP A 113 -19.05 -42.83 20.16
C TRP A 113 -20.58 -42.69 20.05
N VAL A 114 -21.24 -43.58 19.31
CA VAL A 114 -22.18 -44.65 19.77
C VAL A 114 -22.30 -45.71 18.67
#